data_AF-A0A496WRU9-F1
#
_entry.id   AF-A0A496WRU9-F1
#
_cell.length_a   1.000
_cell.length_b   1.000
_cell.length_c   1.000
_cell.angle_alpha   90.00
_cell.angle_beta   90.00
_cell.angle_gamma   90.00
#
_symmetry.space_group_name_H-M   'P 1'
#
loop_
_entity.id
_entity.type
_entity.pdbx_description
1 polymer ?
#
loop_
_entity_poly.entity_id
_entity_poly.type
_entity_poly.pdbx_seq_one_letter_code
_entity_poly.pdbx_strand_id
1 'polypeptide(L)'
;MHKDAPQAFQDWYSSRKKYGGFPAKGTMAGALVVLERLKNEFDLSIDAHTAEGGSQIRGASGASVKKILADFGETRQFVSEGGRTNRALRSEVEAMLTALEPLRLVKLSNSKRNKALESCQLFLVDQVCEFHNKQRLEIAFDPSMTTRDLVQQILEKARECEQSGQVAQYLIGAKLALRFPDLEISNDSYSTADKQLGRAGDFLVKDTAFHVTITPMDKVYDRCKQNAEQGLRAY
;
A
#
# COMPACT_ATOMS: atom_id res chain seq x y z
N MET A 1 -1.43 -1.55 -12.09
CA MET A 1 -0.07 -1.05 -12.35
C MET A 1 -0.15 -0.12 -13.56
N HIS A 2 -0.27 1.19 -13.32
CA HIS A 2 -0.25 2.16 -14.41
C HIS A 2 1.10 2.08 -15.12
N LYS A 3 1.08 1.73 -16.41
CA LYS A 3 2.27 1.50 -17.25
C LYS A 3 2.77 2.80 -17.92
N ASP A 4 2.29 3.95 -17.47
CA ASP A 4 2.43 5.19 -18.23
C ASP A 4 3.73 5.94 -17.95
N ALA A 5 4.44 5.60 -16.87
CA ALA A 5 5.77 6.16 -16.63
C ALA A 5 6.78 5.66 -17.67
N PRO A 6 7.72 6.49 -18.14
CA PRO A 6 8.76 6.07 -19.06
C PRO A 6 9.56 4.87 -18.56
N GLN A 7 9.90 3.93 -19.45
CA GLN A 7 10.61 2.70 -19.08
C GLN A 7 11.90 2.96 -18.30
N ALA A 8 12.69 3.95 -18.70
CA ALA A 8 13.93 4.32 -18.02
C ALA A 8 13.71 4.68 -16.53
N PHE A 9 12.57 5.31 -16.20
CA PHE A 9 12.21 5.63 -14.82
C PHE A 9 11.76 4.39 -14.04
N GLN A 10 11.00 3.49 -14.68
CA GLN A 10 10.62 2.21 -14.08
C GLN A 10 11.85 1.32 -13.81
N ASP A 11 12.83 1.34 -14.70
CA ASP A 11 14.09 0.63 -14.57
C ASP A 11 14.92 1.19 -13.41
N TRP A 12 15.00 2.53 -13.30
CA TRP A 12 15.61 3.17 -12.13
C TRP A 12 14.95 2.69 -10.84
N TYR A 13 13.62 2.76 -10.74
CA TYR A 13 12.88 2.31 -9.56
C TYR A 13 13.16 0.84 -9.23
N SER A 14 13.14 -0.02 -10.25
CA SER A 14 13.33 -1.46 -10.10
C SER A 14 14.76 -1.83 -9.69
N SER A 15 15.76 -1.03 -10.10
CA SER A 15 17.17 -1.21 -9.73
C SER A 15 17.49 -0.84 -8.28
N ARG A 16 16.57 -0.17 -7.57
CA ARG A 16 16.79 0.26 -6.18
C ARG A 16 16.77 -0.93 -5.22
N LYS A 17 17.56 -0.85 -4.15
CA LYS A 17 17.52 -1.84 -3.07
C LYS A 17 16.16 -1.80 -2.38
N LYS A 18 15.50 -2.96 -2.29
CA LYS A 18 14.16 -3.11 -1.74
C LYS A 18 14.21 -3.63 -0.29
N TYR A 19 13.29 -3.11 0.53
CA TYR A 19 13.05 -3.49 1.91
C TYR A 19 11.55 -3.81 2.03
N GLY A 20 11.21 -5.09 2.24
CA GLY A 20 9.79 -5.50 2.23
C GLY A 20 9.08 -5.30 0.88
N GLY A 21 9.83 -5.40 -0.23
CA GLY A 21 9.29 -5.28 -1.59
C GLY A 21 9.33 -3.88 -2.20
N PHE A 22 9.65 -2.83 -1.44
CA PHE A 22 9.71 -1.44 -1.92
C PHE A 22 11.08 -0.79 -1.65
N PRO A 23 11.52 0.19 -2.45
CA PRO A 23 12.65 1.03 -2.11
C PRO A 23 12.45 1.76 -0.76
N ALA A 24 13.54 2.29 -0.20
CA ALA A 24 13.46 3.07 1.03
C ALA A 24 12.45 4.23 0.87
N LYS A 25 11.59 4.45 1.89
CA LYS A 25 10.57 5.51 1.85
C LYS A 25 11.15 6.89 1.53
N GLY A 26 12.31 7.19 2.11
CA GLY A 26 13.03 8.43 1.85
C GLY A 26 13.42 8.62 0.39
N THR A 27 13.79 7.55 -0.32
CA THR A 27 14.10 7.60 -1.76
C THR A 27 12.87 7.96 -2.58
N MET A 28 11.73 7.31 -2.34
CA MET A 28 10.47 7.63 -3.03
C MET A 28 10.00 9.05 -2.71
N ALA A 29 10.11 9.47 -1.44
CA ALA A 29 9.76 10.82 -0.99
C ALA A 29 10.60 11.91 -1.65
N GLY A 30 11.94 11.77 -1.67
CA GLY A 30 12.80 12.75 -2.32
C GLY A 30 12.64 12.77 -3.84
N ALA A 31 12.41 11.62 -4.47
CA ALA A 31 12.09 11.54 -5.89
C ALA A 31 10.81 12.31 -6.24
N LEU A 32 9.72 12.14 -5.47
CA LEU A 32 8.48 12.91 -5.65
C LEU A 32 8.72 14.42 -5.58
N VAL A 33 9.50 14.88 -4.60
CA VAL A 33 9.84 16.29 -4.42
C VAL A 33 10.64 16.84 -5.60
N VAL A 34 11.64 16.09 -6.08
CA VAL A 34 12.48 16.52 -7.21
C VAL A 34 11.70 16.53 -8.52
N LEU A 35 10.84 15.55 -8.76
CA LEU A 35 9.92 15.55 -9.92
C LEU A 35 8.99 16.77 -9.90
N GLU A 36 8.49 17.16 -8.72
CA GLU A 36 7.68 18.38 -8.59
C GLU A 36 8.48 19.65 -8.86
N ARG A 37 9.75 19.70 -8.41
CA ARG A 37 10.66 20.80 -8.75
C ARG A 37 10.91 20.89 -10.25
N LEU A 38 11.16 19.77 -10.93
CA LEU A 38 11.39 19.71 -12.38
C LEU A 38 10.23 20.26 -13.22
N LYS A 39 8.98 20.22 -12.71
CA LYS A 39 7.81 20.81 -13.37
C LYS A 39 7.86 22.34 -13.41
N ASN A 40 8.52 22.96 -12.43
CA ASN A 40 8.63 24.41 -12.25
C ASN A 40 9.99 24.93 -12.76
N GLU A 41 11.08 24.32 -12.31
CA GLU A 41 12.47 24.64 -12.62
C GLU A 41 13.14 23.38 -13.17
N PHE A 42 13.18 23.24 -14.49
CA PHE A 42 13.72 22.03 -15.12
C PHE A 42 15.25 22.09 -15.22
N ASP A 43 15.91 21.27 -14.40
CA ASP A 43 17.36 21.06 -14.42
C ASP A 43 17.64 19.61 -13.98
N LEU A 44 18.39 18.83 -14.77
CA LEU A 44 18.73 17.45 -14.41
C LEU A 44 20.02 17.34 -13.59
N SER A 45 20.69 18.45 -13.30
CA SER A 45 21.82 18.48 -12.37
C SER A 45 21.37 18.27 -10.93
N ILE A 46 22.01 17.34 -10.22
CA ILE A 46 21.75 17.13 -8.78
C ILE A 46 22.03 18.40 -7.96
N ASP A 47 22.99 19.22 -8.39
CA ASP A 47 23.40 20.42 -7.65
C ASP A 47 22.30 21.49 -7.66
N ALA A 48 21.46 21.53 -8.70
CA ALA A 48 20.27 22.39 -8.77
C ALA A 48 19.15 21.99 -7.78
N HIS A 49 19.23 20.77 -7.23
CA HIS A 49 18.24 20.21 -6.31
C HIS A 49 18.78 19.97 -4.90
N THR A 50 20.02 20.36 -4.61
CA THR A 50 20.59 20.30 -3.27
C THR A 50 20.59 21.67 -2.60
N ALA A 51 20.60 21.69 -1.26
CA ALA A 51 20.84 22.90 -0.50
C ALA A 51 22.33 23.34 -0.62
N GLU A 52 22.67 24.56 -0.20
CA GLU A 52 24.04 25.11 -0.31
C GLU A 52 25.14 24.20 0.28
N GLY A 53 24.82 23.39 1.29
CA GLY A 53 25.74 22.41 1.89
C GLY A 53 25.85 21.07 1.13
N GLY A 54 25.21 20.92 -0.03
CA GLY A 54 25.29 19.77 -0.95
C GLY A 54 24.70 18.44 -0.45
N SER A 55 24.43 18.30 0.84
CA SER A 55 24.05 17.02 1.48
C SER A 55 22.53 16.76 1.55
N GLN A 56 21.70 17.80 1.41
CA GLN A 56 20.25 17.72 1.58
C GLN A 56 19.54 18.12 0.29
N ILE A 57 18.48 17.39 -0.06
CA ILE A 57 17.62 17.75 -1.18
C ILE A 57 16.74 18.96 -0.80
N ARG A 58 16.74 19.99 -1.64
CA ARG A 58 15.99 21.22 -1.44
C ARG A 58 14.48 20.95 -1.47
N GLY A 59 13.77 21.43 -0.45
CA GLY A 59 12.33 21.25 -0.35
C GLY A 59 11.87 19.86 0.10
N ALA A 60 12.80 18.92 0.37
CA ALA A 60 12.47 17.64 0.95
C ALA A 60 11.97 17.81 2.39
N SER A 61 10.66 17.63 2.59
CA SER A 61 10.01 17.68 3.90
C SER A 61 8.75 16.79 3.89
N GLY A 62 8.31 16.32 5.05
CA GLY A 62 7.06 15.56 5.15
C GLY A 62 5.85 16.36 4.67
N ALA A 63 5.83 17.68 4.91
CA ALA A 63 4.76 18.56 4.44
C ALA A 63 4.72 18.66 2.90
N SER A 64 5.88 18.80 2.25
CA SER A 64 5.99 18.82 0.79
C SER A 64 5.48 17.51 0.18
N VAL A 65 5.91 16.37 0.73
CA VAL A 65 5.50 15.05 0.26
C VAL A 65 4.01 14.84 0.46
N LYS A 66 3.46 15.21 1.62
CA LYS A 66 2.02 15.13 1.90
C LYS A 66 1.20 15.94 0.90
N LYS A 67 1.66 17.14 0.54
CA LYS A 67 0.98 17.97 -0.47
C LYS A 67 0.98 17.28 -1.84
N ILE A 68 2.14 16.81 -2.30
CA ILE A 68 2.25 16.12 -3.60
C ILE A 68 1.35 14.88 -3.63
N LEU A 69 1.38 14.04 -2.60
CA LEU A 69 0.52 12.83 -2.55
C LEU A 69 -0.98 13.19 -2.60
N ALA A 70 -1.39 14.24 -1.88
CA ALA A 70 -2.77 14.70 -1.86
C ALA A 70 -3.25 15.20 -3.23
N ASP A 71 -2.37 15.81 -4.02
CA ASP A 71 -2.68 16.24 -5.40
C ASP A 71 -3.02 15.04 -6.32
N PHE A 72 -2.57 13.83 -5.97
CA PHE A 72 -2.89 12.57 -6.66
C PHE A 72 -3.93 11.71 -5.90
N GLY A 73 -4.56 12.24 -4.85
CA GLY A 73 -5.62 11.56 -4.10
C GLY A 73 -5.16 10.64 -2.95
N GLU A 74 -3.86 10.55 -2.67
CA GLU A 74 -3.32 9.80 -1.52
C GLU A 74 -3.14 10.74 -0.32
N THR A 75 -3.97 10.57 0.71
CA THR A 75 -4.01 11.46 1.88
C THR A 75 -3.35 10.86 3.13
N ARG A 76 -2.98 9.58 3.10
CA ARG A 76 -2.35 8.88 4.23
C ARG A 76 -0.93 9.39 4.47
N GLN A 77 -0.51 9.42 5.74
CA GLN A 77 0.83 9.89 6.10
C GLN A 77 1.90 8.88 5.68
N PHE A 78 2.79 9.27 4.76
CA PHE A 78 3.85 8.40 4.27
C PHE A 78 5.19 8.56 5.00
N VAL A 79 5.70 9.79 5.13
CA VAL A 79 6.96 10.13 5.83
C VAL A 79 6.84 11.46 6.58
N SER A 80 7.45 11.54 7.77
CA SER A 80 7.50 12.77 8.58
C SER A 80 8.59 13.75 8.12
N GLU A 81 9.74 13.23 7.70
CA GLU A 81 10.94 14.05 7.38
C GLU A 81 11.22 14.23 5.89
N GLY A 82 10.37 13.71 4.99
CA GLY A 82 10.58 13.85 3.54
C GLY A 82 11.85 13.19 3.00
N GLY A 83 12.48 12.29 3.77
CA GLY A 83 13.70 11.58 3.38
C GLY A 83 15.02 12.19 3.88
N ARG A 84 14.99 13.25 4.69
CA ARG A 84 16.21 13.95 5.19
C ARG A 84 17.18 13.09 6.00
N THR A 85 16.67 12.06 6.69
CA THR A 85 17.47 11.06 7.42
C THR A 85 18.04 9.93 6.54
N ASN A 86 17.65 9.86 5.27
CA ASN A 86 18.21 8.90 4.33
C ASN A 86 19.57 9.39 3.81
N ARG A 87 20.66 8.86 4.38
CA ARG A 87 22.04 9.22 4.02
C ARG A 87 22.37 8.96 2.54
N ALA A 88 21.65 8.04 1.88
CA ALA A 88 21.84 7.74 0.46
C ALA A 88 20.97 8.61 -0.46
N LEU A 89 20.09 9.48 0.07
CA LEU A 89 19.06 10.14 -0.74
C LEU A 89 19.63 10.92 -1.93
N ARG A 90 20.74 11.64 -1.73
CA ARG A 90 21.38 12.42 -2.81
C ARG A 90 21.77 11.53 -3.98
N SER A 91 22.52 10.45 -3.73
CA SER A 91 22.97 9.55 -4.80
C SER A 91 21.81 8.81 -5.46
N GLU A 92 20.75 8.51 -4.70
CA GLU A 92 19.54 7.89 -5.22
C GLU A 92 18.76 8.81 -6.18
N VAL A 93 18.65 10.10 -5.84
CA VAL A 93 18.06 11.14 -6.69
C VAL A 93 18.94 11.43 -7.89
N GLU A 94 20.26 11.49 -7.72
CA GLU A 94 21.21 11.68 -8.83
C GLU A 94 21.05 10.57 -9.88
N ALA A 95 21.00 9.31 -9.44
CA ALA A 95 20.71 8.18 -10.32
C ALA A 95 19.34 8.28 -11.01
N MET A 96 18.33 8.86 -10.35
CA MET A 96 17.02 9.12 -10.96
C MET A 96 17.12 10.16 -12.07
N LEU A 97 17.82 11.27 -11.82
CA LEU A 97 18.00 12.34 -12.79
C LEU A 97 18.75 11.85 -14.03
N THR A 98 19.81 11.05 -13.84
CA THR A 98 20.53 10.38 -14.94
C THR A 98 19.61 9.47 -15.74
N ALA A 99 18.72 8.73 -15.09
CA ALA A 99 17.75 7.86 -15.78
C ALA A 99 16.71 8.66 -16.61
N LEU A 100 16.49 9.94 -16.32
CA LEU A 100 15.60 10.81 -17.10
C LEU A 100 16.29 11.45 -18.31
N GLU A 101 17.62 11.51 -18.37
CA GLU A 101 18.36 12.13 -19.48
C GLU A 101 18.03 11.55 -20.86
N PRO A 102 17.94 10.21 -21.05
CA PRO A 102 17.64 9.61 -22.36
C PRO A 102 16.27 10.02 -22.91
N LEU A 103 15.34 10.43 -22.04
CA LEU A 103 14.01 10.90 -22.43
C LEU A 103 14.03 12.26 -23.12
N ARG A 104 15.16 12.98 -23.08
CA ARG A 104 15.38 14.28 -23.73
C ARG A 104 14.27 15.28 -23.44
N LEU A 105 13.79 15.30 -22.19
CA LEU A 105 12.66 16.12 -21.75
C LEU A 105 12.85 17.63 -21.99
N VAL A 106 14.11 18.09 -22.04
CA VAL A 106 14.47 19.48 -22.39
C VAL A 106 14.02 19.89 -23.80
N LYS A 107 13.90 18.93 -24.73
CA LYS A 107 13.46 19.19 -26.11
C LYS A 107 11.94 19.25 -26.26
N LEU A 108 11.20 18.93 -25.21
CA LEU A 108 9.74 18.94 -25.21
C LEU A 108 9.21 20.31 -24.79
N SER A 109 8.04 20.68 -25.30
CA SER A 109 7.28 21.80 -24.74
C SER A 109 7.00 21.59 -23.25
N ASN A 110 6.91 22.66 -22.47
CA ASN A 110 6.60 22.61 -21.03
C ASN A 110 5.40 21.71 -20.70
N SER A 111 4.31 21.77 -21.48
CA SER A 111 3.12 20.92 -21.27
C SER A 111 3.43 19.42 -21.41
N LYS A 112 4.08 19.00 -22.51
CA LYS A 112 4.47 17.60 -22.73
C LYS A 112 5.48 17.11 -21.69
N ARG A 113 6.43 17.96 -21.31
CA ARG A 113 7.40 17.68 -20.25
C ARG A 113 6.73 17.45 -18.91
N ASN A 114 5.83 18.35 -18.51
CA ASN A 114 5.14 18.27 -17.23
C ASN A 114 4.24 17.03 -17.17
N LYS A 115 3.58 16.65 -18.29
CA LYS A 115 2.84 15.37 -18.37
C LYS A 115 3.74 14.16 -18.16
N ALA A 116 4.95 14.15 -18.73
CA ALA A 116 5.90 13.06 -18.52
C ALA A 116 6.35 12.99 -17.04
N LEU A 117 6.66 14.13 -16.42
CA LEU A 117 7.02 14.19 -15.00
C LEU A 117 5.87 13.76 -14.08
N GLU A 118 4.65 14.18 -14.40
CA GLU A 118 3.43 13.79 -13.70
C GLU A 118 3.17 12.28 -13.80
N SER A 119 3.45 11.66 -14.96
CA SER A 119 3.38 10.19 -15.09
C SER A 119 4.39 9.46 -14.20
N CYS A 120 5.59 10.01 -14.01
CA CYS A 120 6.58 9.48 -13.06
C CYS A 120 6.11 9.67 -11.61
N GLN A 121 5.50 10.81 -11.28
CA GLN A 121 4.93 11.06 -9.95
C GLN A 121 3.79 10.09 -9.66
N LEU A 122 2.85 9.92 -10.58
CA LEU A 122 1.73 9.00 -10.45
C LEU A 122 2.21 7.55 -10.24
N PHE A 123 3.23 7.13 -10.98
CA PHE A 123 3.85 5.82 -10.76
C PHE A 123 4.38 5.67 -9.32
N LEU A 124 5.08 6.67 -8.78
CA LEU A 124 5.55 6.61 -7.39
C LEU A 124 4.40 6.65 -6.38
N VAL A 125 3.35 7.44 -6.64
CA VAL A 125 2.14 7.48 -5.81
C VAL A 125 1.49 6.11 -5.76
N ASP A 126 1.35 5.41 -6.89
CA ASP A 126 0.85 4.04 -6.93
C ASP A 126 1.69 3.10 -6.05
N GLN A 127 3.03 3.24 -6.08
CA GLN A 127 3.90 2.44 -5.21
C GLN A 127 3.73 2.78 -3.73
N VAL A 128 3.42 4.03 -3.39
CA VAL A 128 3.10 4.45 -2.01
C VAL A 128 1.75 3.88 -1.58
N CYS A 129 0.74 3.91 -2.44
CA CYS A 129 -0.55 3.28 -2.19
C CYS A 129 -0.38 1.77 -1.94
N GLU A 130 0.36 1.07 -2.81
CA GLU A 130 0.71 -0.34 -2.64
C GLU A 130 1.48 -0.60 -1.35
N PHE A 131 2.40 0.31 -0.98
CA PHE A 131 3.12 0.22 0.28
C PHE A 131 2.16 0.28 1.47
N HIS A 132 1.23 1.25 1.51
CA HIS A 132 0.23 1.36 2.56
C HIS A 132 -0.71 0.15 2.59
N ASN A 133 -1.16 -0.33 1.43
CA ASN A 133 -2.06 -1.48 1.31
C ASN A 133 -1.40 -2.79 1.81
N LYS A 134 -0.07 -2.86 1.77
CA LYS A 134 0.72 -3.97 2.33
C LYS A 134 1.13 -3.78 3.78
N GLN A 135 0.87 -2.62 4.39
CA GLN A 135 1.13 -2.46 5.82
C GLN A 135 0.21 -3.37 6.62
N ARG A 136 0.79 -4.00 7.65
CA ARG A 136 0.02 -4.79 8.62
C ARG A 136 -0.82 -3.83 9.45
N LEU A 137 -1.99 -4.30 9.87
CA LEU A 137 -2.82 -3.60 10.83
C LEU A 137 -2.03 -3.45 12.14
N GLU A 138 -1.62 -2.22 12.47
CA GLU A 138 -0.98 -1.90 13.74
C GLU A 138 -2.02 -1.39 14.74
N ILE A 139 -2.15 -2.08 15.87
CA ILE A 139 -3.03 -1.72 16.98
C ILE A 139 -2.17 -1.55 18.21
N ALA A 140 -2.26 -0.38 18.85
CA ALA A 140 -1.66 -0.16 20.16
C ALA A 140 -2.58 -0.77 21.22
N PHE A 141 -2.09 -1.75 21.98
CA PHE A 141 -2.85 -2.29 23.10
C PHE A 141 -2.73 -1.35 24.30
N ASP A 142 -3.87 -0.87 24.77
CA ASP A 142 -3.98 -0.09 26.00
C ASP A 142 -4.78 -0.89 27.05
N PRO A 143 -4.16 -1.29 28.17
CA PRO A 143 -4.84 -2.07 29.22
C PRO A 143 -5.93 -1.29 29.97
N SER A 144 -6.00 0.04 29.80
CA SER A 144 -7.07 0.87 30.39
C SER A 144 -8.36 0.86 29.57
N MET A 145 -8.30 0.40 28.31
CA MET A 145 -9.46 0.32 27.43
C MET A 145 -10.31 -0.92 27.71
N THR A 146 -11.62 -0.83 27.47
CA THR A 146 -12.48 -2.01 27.52
C THR A 146 -12.24 -2.89 26.29
N THR A 147 -12.55 -4.20 26.40
CA THR A 147 -12.51 -5.11 25.25
C THR A 147 -13.38 -4.63 24.08
N ARG A 148 -14.52 -3.98 24.38
CA ARG A 148 -15.41 -3.39 23.37
C ARG A 148 -14.67 -2.28 22.60
N ASP A 149 -14.02 -1.37 23.32
CA ASP A 149 -13.31 -0.24 22.71
C ASP A 149 -12.14 -0.75 21.88
N LEU A 150 -11.41 -1.76 22.37
CA LEU A 150 -10.33 -2.39 21.61
C LEU A 150 -10.88 -2.97 20.30
N VAL A 151 -11.91 -3.84 20.36
CA VAL A 151 -12.51 -4.43 19.15
C VAL A 151 -13.03 -3.36 18.18
N GLN A 152 -13.63 -2.28 18.70
CA GLN A 152 -14.06 -1.16 17.88
C GLN A 152 -12.88 -0.50 17.14
N GLN A 153 -11.77 -0.23 17.83
CA GLN A 153 -10.56 0.32 17.19
C GLN A 153 -9.98 -0.63 16.14
N ILE A 154 -9.97 -1.94 16.40
CA ILE A 154 -9.54 -2.94 15.41
C ILE A 154 -10.39 -2.83 14.13
N LEU A 155 -11.72 -2.78 14.28
CA LEU A 155 -12.65 -2.70 13.15
C LEU A 155 -12.55 -1.36 12.40
N GLU A 156 -12.40 -0.25 13.11
CA GLU A 156 -12.22 1.08 12.51
C GLU A 156 -10.91 1.13 11.72
N LYS A 157 -9.81 0.66 12.30
CA LYS A 157 -8.52 0.57 11.63
C LYS A 157 -8.59 -0.34 10.39
N ALA A 158 -9.32 -1.44 10.49
CA ALA A 158 -9.50 -2.36 9.36
C ALA A 158 -10.32 -1.73 8.22
N ARG A 159 -11.21 -0.77 8.50
CA ARG A 159 -11.91 0.00 7.46
C ARG A 159 -10.97 0.99 6.79
N GLU A 160 -10.18 1.73 7.57
CA GLU A 160 -9.17 2.67 7.04
C GLU A 160 -8.13 1.99 6.14
N CYS A 161 -7.75 0.77 6.47
CA CYS A 161 -6.77 -0.01 5.73
C CYS A 161 -7.39 -0.90 4.64
N GLU A 162 -8.70 -0.82 4.38
CA GLU A 162 -9.44 -1.70 3.45
C GLU A 162 -9.23 -3.21 3.71
N GLN A 163 -8.96 -3.56 4.98
CA GLN A 163 -8.68 -4.92 5.45
C GLN A 163 -9.86 -5.52 6.27
N SER A 164 -11.05 -4.94 6.14
CA SER A 164 -12.21 -5.30 6.96
C SER A 164 -12.65 -6.75 6.79
N GLY A 165 -12.53 -7.33 5.58
CA GLY A 165 -12.89 -8.73 5.33
C GLY A 165 -11.95 -9.71 6.03
N GLN A 166 -10.64 -9.47 5.93
CA GLN A 166 -9.62 -10.30 6.56
C GLN A 166 -9.76 -10.25 8.09
N VAL A 167 -9.90 -9.04 8.64
CA VAL A 167 -10.05 -8.84 10.08
C VAL A 167 -11.35 -9.48 10.60
N ALA A 168 -12.46 -9.37 9.86
CA ALA A 168 -13.70 -10.05 10.22
C ALA A 168 -13.54 -11.58 10.29
N GLN A 169 -12.86 -12.17 9.31
CA GLN A 169 -12.57 -13.62 9.30
C GLN A 169 -11.76 -14.02 10.54
N TYR A 170 -10.68 -13.31 10.87
CA TYR A 170 -9.88 -13.61 12.06
C TYR A 170 -10.65 -13.44 13.37
N LEU A 171 -11.49 -12.40 13.51
CA LEU A 171 -12.31 -12.21 14.71
C LEU A 171 -13.35 -13.33 14.89
N ILE A 172 -13.97 -13.78 13.79
CA ILE A 172 -14.91 -14.91 13.82
C ILE A 172 -14.18 -16.21 14.14
N GLY A 173 -13.03 -16.48 13.50
CA GLY A 173 -12.19 -17.65 13.81
C GLY A 173 -11.80 -17.70 15.29
N ALA A 174 -11.34 -16.58 15.86
CA ALA A 174 -11.04 -16.47 17.28
C ALA A 174 -12.28 -16.74 18.16
N LYS A 175 -13.45 -16.22 17.76
CA LYS A 175 -14.71 -16.47 18.50
C LYS A 175 -15.13 -17.93 18.45
N LEU A 176 -14.99 -18.58 17.30
CA LEU A 176 -15.25 -20.01 17.12
C LEU A 176 -14.30 -20.85 17.99
N ALA A 177 -13.00 -20.52 18.02
CA ALA A 177 -12.02 -21.22 18.84
C ALA A 177 -12.35 -21.12 20.35
N LEU A 178 -12.78 -19.94 20.82
CA LEU A 178 -13.26 -19.78 22.19
C LEU A 178 -14.53 -20.59 22.49
N ARG A 179 -15.42 -20.73 21.50
CA ARG A 179 -16.70 -21.43 21.66
C ARG A 179 -16.55 -22.96 21.63
N PHE A 180 -15.57 -23.45 20.88
CA PHE A 180 -15.31 -24.86 20.61
C PHE A 180 -13.84 -25.21 20.93
N PRO A 181 -13.44 -25.21 22.22
CA PRO A 181 -12.04 -25.38 22.62
C PRO A 181 -11.46 -26.75 22.26
N ASP A 182 -12.31 -27.77 22.10
CA ASP A 182 -11.91 -29.14 21.75
C ASP A 182 -11.82 -29.37 20.23
N LEU A 183 -12.13 -28.35 19.42
CA LEU A 183 -12.04 -28.40 17.97
C LEU A 183 -10.90 -27.51 17.47
N GLU A 184 -10.13 -28.01 16.52
CA GLU A 184 -9.17 -27.18 15.79
C GLU A 184 -9.93 -26.29 14.81
N ILE A 185 -9.88 -24.97 15.04
CA ILE A 185 -10.44 -23.98 14.13
C ILE A 185 -9.30 -23.48 13.24
N SER A 186 -9.38 -23.75 11.94
CA SER A 186 -8.33 -23.36 11.01
C SER A 186 -8.27 -21.84 10.84
N ASN A 187 -7.06 -21.28 10.87
CA ASN A 187 -6.79 -19.87 10.57
C ASN A 187 -6.18 -19.75 9.18
N ASP A 188 -6.92 -20.21 8.18
CA ASP A 188 -6.45 -20.16 6.81
C ASP A 188 -6.43 -18.73 6.26
N SER A 189 -5.49 -18.42 5.38
CA SER A 189 -5.38 -17.07 4.80
C SER A 189 -6.59 -16.74 3.92
N TYR A 190 -7.18 -15.55 4.14
CA TYR A 190 -8.27 -14.96 3.35
C TYR A 190 -8.03 -14.95 1.83
N SER A 191 -6.78 -14.91 1.37
CA SER A 191 -6.41 -14.87 -0.05
C SER A 191 -6.25 -16.25 -0.70
N THR A 192 -6.46 -17.34 0.03
CA THR A 192 -6.35 -18.69 -0.52
C THR A 192 -7.60 -18.96 -1.34
N ALA A 193 -7.55 -18.64 -2.63
CA ALA A 193 -8.65 -18.82 -3.57
C ALA A 193 -9.37 -20.16 -3.36
N ASP A 194 -10.68 -20.10 -3.09
CA ASP A 194 -11.61 -21.20 -2.83
C ASP A 194 -11.55 -22.37 -3.84
N LYS A 195 -10.91 -22.16 -4.99
CA LYS A 195 -10.82 -23.16 -6.07
C LYS A 195 -9.78 -24.26 -5.85
N GLN A 196 -8.77 -24.07 -5.00
CA GLN A 196 -7.70 -25.07 -4.87
C GLN A 196 -7.94 -26.12 -3.78
N LEU A 197 -8.89 -25.93 -2.86
CA LEU A 197 -9.10 -26.83 -1.70
C LEU A 197 -10.54 -27.33 -1.50
N GLY A 198 -11.52 -26.91 -2.31
CA GLY A 198 -12.89 -27.47 -2.22
C GLY A 198 -13.62 -27.19 -0.90
N ARG A 199 -13.26 -26.12 -0.18
CA ARG A 199 -13.80 -25.81 1.15
C ARG A 199 -15.27 -25.42 1.12
N ALA A 200 -16.05 -25.89 2.09
CA ALA A 200 -17.47 -25.58 2.20
C ALA A 200 -17.74 -24.11 2.57
N GLY A 201 -16.80 -23.43 3.22
CA GLY A 201 -16.86 -22.01 3.58
C GLY A 201 -15.52 -21.55 4.16
N ASP A 202 -15.49 -20.36 4.75
CA ASP A 202 -14.31 -19.81 5.44
C ASP A 202 -13.93 -20.64 6.67
N PHE A 203 -14.93 -21.19 7.37
CA PHE A 203 -14.75 -22.17 8.44
C PHE A 203 -15.73 -23.32 8.27
N LEU A 204 -15.31 -24.53 8.63
CA LEU A 204 -16.20 -25.69 8.75
C LEU A 204 -16.11 -26.21 10.18
N VAL A 205 -17.21 -26.11 10.93
CA VAL A 205 -17.33 -26.64 12.29
C VAL A 205 -18.36 -27.75 12.28
N LYS A 206 -17.89 -28.99 12.38
CA LYS A 206 -18.71 -30.20 12.24
C LYS A 206 -19.47 -30.21 10.90
N ASP A 207 -20.78 -30.10 10.93
CA ASP A 207 -21.69 -30.08 9.78
C ASP A 207 -22.09 -28.66 9.35
N THR A 208 -21.48 -27.62 9.92
CA THR A 208 -21.84 -26.21 9.67
C THR A 208 -20.69 -25.44 9.02
N ALA A 209 -20.94 -24.93 7.81
CA ALA A 209 -20.05 -24.04 7.08
C ALA A 209 -20.38 -22.57 7.36
N PHE A 210 -19.37 -21.80 7.76
CA PHE A 210 -19.47 -20.37 8.02
C PHE A 210 -18.91 -19.58 6.83
N HIS A 211 -19.68 -18.61 6.32
CA HIS A 211 -19.27 -17.68 5.28
C HIS A 211 -19.12 -16.28 5.87
N VAL A 212 -17.88 -15.80 5.98
CA VAL A 212 -17.56 -14.50 6.52
C VAL A 212 -17.44 -13.48 5.40
N THR A 213 -18.43 -12.58 5.31
CA THR A 213 -18.39 -11.48 4.36
C THR A 213 -18.91 -10.19 4.96
N ILE A 214 -18.27 -9.09 4.59
CA ILE A 214 -18.74 -7.73 4.85
C ILE A 214 -19.54 -7.16 3.66
N THR A 215 -19.52 -7.86 2.52
CA THR A 215 -20.19 -7.48 1.27
C THR A 215 -20.75 -8.76 0.64
N PRO A 216 -21.94 -9.23 1.06
CA PRO A 216 -22.52 -10.44 0.52
C PRO A 216 -22.84 -10.26 -0.98
N MET A 217 -22.40 -11.22 -1.79
CA MET A 217 -22.67 -11.28 -3.24
C MET A 217 -23.40 -12.58 -3.57
N ASP A 218 -24.11 -12.63 -4.70
CA ASP A 218 -24.89 -13.79 -5.15
C ASP A 218 -24.14 -15.13 -5.05
N LYS A 219 -22.83 -15.13 -5.35
CA LYS A 219 -21.97 -16.31 -5.25
C LYS A 219 -21.93 -16.95 -3.87
N VAL A 220 -22.03 -16.16 -2.80
CA VAL A 220 -22.07 -16.68 -1.43
C VAL A 220 -23.36 -17.46 -1.22
N TYR A 221 -24.50 -16.95 -1.72
CA TYR A 221 -25.77 -17.65 -1.63
C TYR A 221 -25.80 -18.94 -2.46
N ASP A 222 -25.22 -18.92 -3.66
CA ASP A 222 -25.04 -20.14 -4.47
C ASP A 222 -24.23 -21.19 -3.71
N ARG A 223 -23.18 -20.77 -2.99
CA ARG A 223 -22.36 -21.66 -2.17
C ARG A 223 -23.13 -22.20 -0.98
N CYS A 224 -23.89 -21.36 -0.28
CA CYS A 224 -24.78 -21.79 0.80
C CYS A 224 -25.80 -22.83 0.32
N LYS A 225 -26.35 -22.66 -0.89
CA LYS A 225 -27.27 -23.63 -1.51
C LYS A 225 -26.57 -24.97 -1.79
N GLN A 226 -25.39 -24.94 -2.39
CA GLN A 226 -24.59 -26.15 -2.64
C GLN A 226 -24.27 -26.90 -1.34
N ASN A 227 -23.93 -26.17 -0.27
CA ASN A 227 -23.69 -26.76 1.05
C ASN A 227 -24.93 -27.49 1.57
N ALA A 228 -26.11 -26.85 1.47
CA ALA A 228 -27.37 -27.47 1.88
C ALA A 228 -27.70 -28.74 1.08
N GLU A 229 -27.46 -28.73 -0.24
CA GLU A 229 -27.62 -29.91 -1.10
C GLU A 229 -26.65 -31.05 -0.73
N GLN A 230 -25.50 -30.72 -0.13
CA GLN A 230 -24.50 -31.68 0.37
C GLN A 230 -24.75 -32.10 1.82
N GLY A 231 -25.86 -31.68 2.44
CA GLY A 231 -26.21 -32.02 3.82
C GLY A 231 -25.50 -31.17 4.89
N LEU A 232 -24.85 -30.06 4.49
CA LEU A 232 -24.24 -29.11 5.42
C LEU A 232 -25.20 -27.96 5.76
N ARG A 233 -25.06 -27.41 6.96
CA ARG A 233 -25.70 -26.16 7.36
C ARG A 233 -24.84 -24.98 6.91
N ALA A 234 -25.44 -23.92 6.41
CA ALA A 234 -24.74 -22.70 6.05
C ALA A 234 -25.09 -21.57 7.03
N TYR A 235 -24.09 -20.83 7.50
CA TYR A 235 -24.21 -19.70 8.43
C TYR A 235 -23.41 -18.50 7.94
#